data_AF-A0A1G7PNV9-F1
#
_entry.id   AF-A0A1G7PNV9-F1
#
_cell.length_a   1.000
_cell.length_b   1.000
_cell.length_c   1.000
_cell.angle_alpha   90.00
_cell.angle_beta   90.00
_cell.angle_gamma   90.00
#
_symmetry.space_group_name_H-M   'P 1'
#
loop_
_entity.id
_entity.type
_entity.pdbx_description
1 polymer ?
#
loop_
_entity_poly.entity_id
_entity_poly.type
_entity_poly.pdbx_seq_one_letter_code
_entity_poly.pdbx_strand_id
1 'polypeptide(L)'
;MKEASALDPIWHGSKPDGPLINLRLHVTRLCFVADELRVRCGEAGWEAISENLHLAASLRNLQADTDLSGNNYLCSSAADFDEALSILSERHLAGIVVFNLCWSAYEGAVELAAGPSQGRRPKGALGRDLLRSQHGDAHFPWLKDCLLASIEFFAPKVLDTPELRTLLQEGALAAVAAELLRCFRNDVAHGSLARPHPEDWGKGSEYRIDEEPAILKFRHHTRLLLLLIQIMILQTNATLVELSQVSEGWAPAADVVMQLHGRDRDEHDEDAPELALGTPRISFSVY
;
A
#
# COMPACT_ATOMS: atom_id res chain seq x y z
N MET A 1 -22.80 -18.28 -4.38
CA MET A 1 -21.62 -17.48 -4.80
C MET A 1 -21.38 -16.46 -3.71
N LYS A 2 -20.16 -16.36 -3.19
CA LYS A 2 -19.78 -15.25 -2.29
C LYS A 2 -19.70 -14.01 -3.17
N GLU A 3 -20.45 -12.95 -2.87
CA GLU A 3 -20.32 -11.69 -3.61
C GLU A 3 -18.89 -11.17 -3.44
N ALA A 4 -18.25 -10.82 -4.56
CA ALA A 4 -16.91 -10.25 -4.55
C ALA A 4 -16.98 -8.86 -3.90
N SER A 5 -16.11 -8.61 -2.91
CA SER A 5 -16.04 -7.31 -2.25
C SER A 5 -15.44 -6.26 -3.19
N ALA A 6 -15.86 -5.00 -3.05
CA ALA A 6 -15.24 -3.86 -3.74
C ALA A 6 -13.73 -3.76 -3.51
N LEU A 7 -13.22 -4.37 -2.43
CA LEU A 7 -11.81 -4.36 -2.06
C LEU A 7 -11.01 -5.51 -2.68
N ASP A 8 -11.65 -6.52 -3.26
CA ASP A 8 -10.97 -7.71 -3.75
C ASP A 8 -9.90 -7.41 -4.82
N PRO A 9 -10.15 -6.52 -5.81
CA PRO A 9 -9.13 -6.13 -6.78
C PRO A 9 -7.91 -5.45 -6.14
N ILE A 10 -8.12 -4.74 -5.03
CA ILE A 10 -7.06 -4.04 -4.30
C ILE A 10 -6.23 -5.04 -3.50
N TRP A 11 -6.88 -5.92 -2.75
CA TRP A 11 -6.21 -6.86 -1.84
C TRP A 11 -5.63 -8.08 -2.54
N HIS A 12 -6.43 -8.75 -3.36
CA HIS A 12 -6.10 -10.05 -3.94
C HIS A 12 -5.47 -9.93 -5.32
N GLY A 13 -5.92 -8.97 -6.13
CA GLY A 13 -5.50 -8.84 -7.52
C GLY A 13 -5.96 -10.03 -8.37
N SER A 14 -5.78 -9.93 -9.68
CA SER A 14 -6.21 -10.97 -10.62
C SER A 14 -5.20 -12.12 -10.78
N LYS A 15 -3.95 -11.92 -10.35
CA LYS A 15 -2.86 -12.89 -10.45
C LYS A 15 -2.12 -13.01 -9.11
N PRO A 16 -1.56 -14.18 -8.78
CA PRO A 16 -0.68 -14.32 -7.62
C PRO A 16 0.52 -13.38 -7.78
N ASP A 17 0.85 -12.61 -6.74
CA ASP A 17 1.97 -11.64 -6.72
C ASP A 17 3.36 -12.32 -6.66
N GLY A 18 3.48 -13.54 -7.22
CA GLY A 18 4.68 -14.37 -7.15
C GLY A 18 5.14 -14.58 -5.69
N PRO A 19 6.35 -14.15 -5.32
CA PRO A 19 6.91 -14.33 -3.98
C PRO A 19 6.37 -13.31 -2.95
N LEU A 20 5.58 -12.33 -3.36
CA LEU A 20 4.95 -11.39 -2.45
C LEU A 20 3.69 -12.00 -1.84
N ILE A 21 3.43 -11.67 -0.57
CA ILE A 21 2.15 -11.98 0.08
C ILE A 21 1.05 -11.06 -0.43
N ASN A 22 -0.21 -11.40 -0.16
CA ASN A 22 -1.37 -10.53 -0.39
C ASN A 22 -1.20 -9.14 0.26
N LEU A 23 -1.71 -8.10 -0.40
CA LEU A 23 -1.57 -6.71 0.06
C LEU A 23 -2.23 -6.48 1.43
N ARG A 24 -3.40 -7.08 1.68
CA ARG A 24 -4.07 -7.00 2.98
C ARG A 24 -3.21 -7.60 4.08
N LEU A 25 -2.59 -8.76 3.83
CA LEU A 25 -1.70 -9.40 4.79
C LEU A 25 -0.46 -8.53 5.06
N HIS A 26 0.07 -7.85 4.03
CA HIS A 26 1.18 -6.91 4.19
C HIS A 26 0.80 -5.71 5.08
N VAL A 27 -0.36 -5.09 4.85
CA VAL A 27 -0.89 -4.03 5.73
C VAL A 27 -1.05 -4.54 7.16
N THR A 28 -1.64 -5.72 7.34
CA THR A 28 -1.86 -6.32 8.66
C THR A 28 -0.55 -6.61 9.38
N ARG A 29 0.44 -7.19 8.70
CA ARG A 29 1.79 -7.44 9.25
C ARG A 29 2.47 -6.13 9.67
N LEU A 30 2.39 -5.08 8.84
CA LEU A 30 2.93 -3.76 9.20
C LEU A 30 2.18 -3.10 10.37
N CYS A 31 0.85 -3.25 10.43
CA CYS A 31 0.04 -2.76 11.54
C CYS A 31 0.50 -3.38 12.86
N PHE A 32 0.69 -4.70 12.91
CA PHE A 32 1.18 -5.39 14.10
C PHE A 32 2.56 -4.89 14.54
N VAL A 33 3.47 -4.67 13.59
CA VAL A 33 4.80 -4.11 13.91
C VAL A 33 4.68 -2.69 14.46
N ALA A 34 3.86 -1.84 13.85
CA ALA A 34 3.64 -0.48 14.33
C ALA A 34 3.00 -0.44 15.73
N ASP A 35 2.05 -1.34 16.01
CA ASP A 35 1.45 -1.50 17.34
C ASP A 35 2.47 -1.93 18.40
N GLU A 36 3.33 -2.89 18.07
CA GLU A 36 4.36 -3.36 19.00
C GLU A 36 5.38 -2.25 19.31
N LEU A 37 5.80 -1.50 18.28
CA LEU A 37 6.70 -0.36 18.44
C LEU A 37 6.05 0.78 19.24
N ARG A 38 4.74 1.01 19.07
CA ARG A 38 3.97 1.95 19.89
C ARG A 38 4.02 1.59 21.38
N VAL A 39 3.89 0.30 21.71
CA VAL A 39 3.91 -0.18 23.11
C VAL A 39 5.31 -0.05 23.71
N ARG A 40 6.37 -0.27 22.92
CA ARG A 40 7.76 -0.31 23.41
C ARG A 40 8.48 1.03 23.40
N CYS A 41 8.43 1.74 22.28
CA CYS A 41 9.10 3.03 22.10
C CYS A 41 8.31 4.21 22.69
N GLY A 42 7.07 3.98 23.13
CA GLY A 42 6.12 5.02 23.54
C GLY A 42 5.23 5.52 22.40
N GLU A 43 4.22 6.32 22.76
CA GLU A 43 3.09 6.66 21.88
C GLU A 43 3.43 7.63 20.73
N ALA A 44 4.47 8.46 20.88
CA ALA A 44 4.70 9.60 19.99
C ALA A 44 5.02 9.15 18.54
N GLY A 45 4.03 9.25 17.64
CA GLY A 45 4.14 9.01 16.20
C GLY A 45 3.70 7.61 15.73
N TRP A 46 3.93 6.56 16.53
CA TRP A 46 3.57 5.19 16.17
C TRP A 46 2.06 4.93 16.15
N GLU A 47 1.30 5.62 17.01
CA GLU A 47 -0.16 5.55 17.05
C GLU A 47 -0.78 5.91 15.69
N ALA A 48 -0.39 7.05 15.12
CA ALA A 48 -0.90 7.49 13.82
C ALA A 48 -0.60 6.48 12.69
N ILE A 49 0.58 5.84 12.72
CA ILE A 49 0.94 4.82 11.72
C ILE A 49 0.04 3.60 11.90
N SER A 50 -0.06 3.07 13.12
CA SER A 50 -0.85 1.87 13.41
C SER A 50 -2.33 2.07 13.14
N GLU A 51 -2.94 3.15 13.61
CA GLU A 51 -4.37 3.41 13.44
C GLU A 51 -4.76 3.48 11.96
N ASN A 52 -3.96 4.16 11.13
CA ASN A 52 -4.24 4.27 9.71
C ASN A 52 -4.09 2.91 8.98
N LEU A 53 -3.09 2.11 9.34
CA LEU A 53 -2.93 0.74 8.80
C LEU A 53 -4.06 -0.18 9.29
N HIS A 54 -4.47 -0.06 10.55
CA HIS A 54 -5.58 -0.80 11.12
C HIS A 54 -6.89 -0.47 10.40
N LEU A 55 -7.18 0.81 10.20
CA LEU A 55 -8.33 1.27 9.42
C LEU A 55 -8.28 0.68 8.00
N ALA A 56 -7.15 0.77 7.30
CA ALA A 56 -7.01 0.20 5.97
C ALA A 56 -7.26 -1.32 5.94
N ALA A 57 -6.67 -2.08 6.87
CA ALA A 57 -6.83 -3.53 6.96
C ALA A 57 -8.24 -3.96 7.41
N SER A 58 -8.92 -3.13 8.20
CA SER A 58 -10.25 -3.43 8.76
C SER A 58 -11.38 -3.19 7.75
N LEU A 59 -11.14 -2.45 6.66
CA LEU A 59 -12.11 -2.28 5.58
C LEU A 59 -12.54 -3.67 5.04
N ARG A 60 -13.86 -3.89 5.00
CA ARG A 60 -14.47 -5.16 4.53
C ARG A 60 -15.26 -4.99 3.25
N ASN A 61 -15.97 -3.87 3.11
CA ASN A 61 -16.72 -3.56 1.92
C ASN A 61 -16.93 -2.05 1.77
N LEU A 62 -17.19 -1.59 0.56
CA LEU A 62 -17.58 -0.23 0.23
C LEU A 62 -18.68 -0.30 -0.83
N GLN A 63 -19.74 0.47 -0.64
CA GLN A 63 -20.87 0.51 -1.56
C GLN A 63 -21.04 1.90 -2.16
N ALA A 64 -21.43 1.97 -3.43
CA ALA A 64 -21.67 3.21 -4.15
C ALA A 64 -22.84 3.01 -5.11
N ASP A 65 -23.85 3.85 -4.97
CA ASP A 65 -25.02 3.86 -5.83
C ASP A 65 -24.89 5.00 -6.85
N THR A 66 -24.88 4.66 -8.14
CA THR A 66 -24.81 5.65 -9.21
C THR A 66 -26.18 6.04 -9.76
N ASP A 67 -27.24 5.26 -9.52
CA ASP A 67 -28.61 5.60 -9.92
C ASP A 67 -29.33 6.39 -8.81
N LEU A 68 -28.81 7.59 -8.53
CA LEU A 68 -29.38 8.47 -7.50
C LEU A 68 -30.83 8.89 -7.81
N SER A 69 -31.25 8.78 -9.08
CA SER A 69 -32.58 9.16 -9.53
C SER A 69 -33.57 8.00 -9.51
N GLY A 70 -33.06 6.77 -9.37
CA GLY A 70 -33.81 5.53 -9.40
C GLY A 70 -34.58 5.34 -10.70
N ASN A 71 -34.20 5.92 -11.83
CA ASN A 71 -35.03 5.90 -13.06
C ASN A 71 -34.62 4.82 -14.07
N ASN A 72 -33.51 4.12 -13.84
CA ASN A 72 -32.95 3.21 -14.83
C ASN A 72 -33.76 1.93 -15.00
N TYR A 73 -34.65 1.60 -14.05
CA TYR A 73 -35.56 0.44 -14.16
C TYR A 73 -36.49 0.51 -15.39
N LEU A 74 -36.64 1.68 -16.02
CA LEU A 74 -37.44 1.86 -17.23
C LEU A 74 -36.74 1.33 -18.50
N CYS A 75 -35.43 1.07 -18.45
CA CYS A 75 -34.65 0.57 -19.58
C CYS A 75 -33.60 -0.45 -19.08
N SER A 76 -33.76 -1.73 -19.44
CA SER A 76 -32.85 -2.79 -18.99
C SER A 76 -31.38 -2.50 -19.31
N SER A 77 -31.09 -1.95 -20.49
CA SER A 77 -29.71 -1.60 -20.87
C SER A 77 -29.12 -0.44 -20.05
N ALA A 78 -29.96 0.49 -19.59
CA ALA A 78 -29.54 1.57 -18.69
C ALA A 78 -29.30 1.01 -17.28
N ALA A 79 -30.19 0.13 -16.80
CA ALA A 79 -30.01 -0.55 -15.51
C ALA A 79 -28.72 -1.37 -15.47
N ASP A 80 -28.45 -2.18 -16.51
CA ASP A 80 -27.23 -2.99 -16.61
C ASP A 80 -25.95 -2.11 -16.66
N PHE A 81 -26.01 -0.97 -17.35
CA PHE A 81 -24.90 -0.01 -17.41
C PHE A 81 -24.62 0.61 -16.04
N ASP A 82 -25.66 1.08 -15.35
CA ASP A 82 -25.52 1.73 -14.05
C ASP A 82 -25.11 0.75 -12.94
N GLU A 83 -25.54 -0.51 -13.01
CA GLU A 83 -25.03 -1.57 -12.13
C GLU A 83 -23.52 -1.76 -12.34
N ALA A 84 -23.06 -1.85 -13.59
CA ALA A 84 -21.63 -1.96 -13.90
C ALA A 84 -20.84 -0.72 -13.45
N LEU A 85 -21.41 0.48 -13.64
CA LEU A 85 -20.81 1.73 -13.21
C LEU A 85 -20.74 1.85 -11.68
N SER A 86 -21.76 1.38 -10.96
CA SER A 86 -21.78 1.29 -9.50
C SER A 86 -20.64 0.39 -9.00
N ILE A 87 -20.50 -0.81 -9.55
CA ILE A 87 -19.42 -1.74 -9.20
C ILE A 87 -18.03 -1.13 -9.45
N LEU A 88 -17.83 -0.48 -10.61
CA LEU A 88 -16.57 0.19 -10.93
C LEU A 88 -16.28 1.36 -9.96
N SER A 89 -17.32 2.13 -9.64
CA SER A 89 -17.24 3.26 -8.71
C SER A 89 -16.88 2.80 -7.31
N GLU A 90 -17.50 1.73 -6.82
CA GLU A 90 -17.19 1.08 -5.53
C GLU A 90 -15.72 0.70 -5.42
N ARG A 91 -15.20 -0.01 -6.42
CA ARG A 91 -13.81 -0.48 -6.44
C ARG A 91 -12.81 0.67 -6.55
N HIS A 92 -13.13 1.68 -7.35
CA HIS A 92 -12.30 2.87 -7.48
C HIS A 92 -12.26 3.67 -6.16
N LEU A 93 -13.42 3.88 -5.52
CA LEU A 93 -13.51 4.51 -4.21
C LEU A 93 -12.77 3.72 -3.15
N ALA A 94 -12.89 2.38 -3.15
CA ALA A 94 -12.15 1.51 -2.26
C ALA A 94 -10.63 1.70 -2.42
N GLY A 95 -10.14 1.75 -3.67
CA GLY A 95 -8.74 2.06 -3.98
C GLY A 95 -8.29 3.42 -3.44
N ILE A 96 -9.09 4.48 -3.63
CA ILE A 96 -8.81 5.83 -3.09
C ILE A 96 -8.70 5.82 -1.57
N VAL A 97 -9.68 5.21 -0.88
CA VAL A 97 -9.73 5.19 0.59
C VAL A 97 -8.53 4.42 1.15
N VAL A 98 -8.27 3.22 0.63
CA VAL A 98 -7.13 2.39 1.05
C VAL A 98 -5.81 3.13 0.84
N PHE A 99 -5.61 3.71 -0.33
CA PHE A 99 -4.39 4.45 -0.65
C PHE A 99 -4.19 5.63 0.29
N ASN A 100 -5.23 6.43 0.55
CA ASN A 100 -5.14 7.60 1.43
C ASN A 100 -4.85 7.21 2.88
N LEU A 101 -5.44 6.12 3.39
CA LEU A 101 -5.11 5.61 4.73
C LEU A 101 -3.65 5.17 4.81
N CYS A 102 -3.17 4.41 3.83
CA CYS A 102 -1.76 4.01 3.77
C CYS A 102 -0.83 5.22 3.58
N TRP A 103 -1.26 6.26 2.86
CA TRP A 103 -0.49 7.49 2.67
C TRP A 103 -0.35 8.27 3.98
N SER A 104 -1.42 8.37 4.76
CA SER A 104 -1.37 8.96 6.10
C SER A 104 -0.41 8.19 7.02
N ALA A 105 -0.41 6.85 6.97
CA ALA A 105 0.55 6.03 7.70
C ALA A 105 2.00 6.30 7.25
N TYR A 106 2.24 6.43 5.95
CA TYR A 106 3.54 6.83 5.40
C TYR A 106 3.98 8.22 5.88
N GLU A 107 3.07 9.19 5.88
CA GLU A 107 3.36 10.52 6.42
C GLU A 107 3.74 10.48 7.90
N GLY A 108 3.08 9.65 8.71
CA GLY A 108 3.46 9.41 10.10
C GLY A 108 4.85 8.78 10.23
N ALA A 109 5.19 7.80 9.38
CA ALA A 109 6.52 7.19 9.35
C ALA A 109 7.61 8.20 8.96
N VAL A 110 7.32 9.11 8.02
CA VAL A 110 8.22 10.21 7.64
C VAL A 110 8.48 11.16 8.80
N GLU A 111 7.44 11.57 9.52
CA GLU A 111 7.58 12.47 10.68
C GLU A 111 8.44 11.83 11.77
N LEU A 112 8.20 10.54 12.02
CA LEU A 112 8.98 9.78 12.99
C LEU A 112 10.46 9.65 12.58
N ALA A 113 10.73 9.34 11.32
CA ALA A 113 12.09 9.24 10.77
C ALA A 113 12.83 10.58 10.74
N ALA A 114 12.11 11.69 10.49
CA ALA A 114 12.69 13.04 10.51
C ALA A 114 13.03 13.53 11.92
N GLY A 115 12.28 13.07 12.93
CA GLY A 115 12.42 13.50 14.31
C GLY A 115 12.08 14.99 14.53
N PRO A 116 12.48 15.58 15.67
CA PRO A 116 12.09 16.95 16.07
C PRO A 116 12.72 18.05 15.20
N SER A 117 13.61 17.70 14.27
CA SER A 117 14.32 18.67 13.41
C SER A 117 13.51 19.05 12.17
N GLN A 118 12.23 18.71 12.11
CA GLN A 118 11.39 18.95 10.95
C GLN A 118 11.07 20.45 10.81
N GLY A 119 11.70 21.11 9.84
CA GLY A 119 11.24 22.41 9.35
C GLY A 119 9.86 22.29 8.68
N ARG A 120 9.30 23.40 8.17
CA ARG A 120 7.97 23.44 7.51
C ARG A 120 7.90 22.74 6.13
N ARG A 121 8.68 21.69 5.89
CA ARG A 121 8.71 20.99 4.60
C ARG A 121 7.47 20.08 4.44
N PRO A 122 6.87 20.01 3.24
CA PRO A 122 5.81 19.04 2.96
C PRO A 122 6.29 17.61 3.19
N LYS A 123 5.49 16.80 3.90
CA LYS A 123 5.86 15.44 4.31
C LYS A 123 6.25 14.53 3.14
N GLY A 124 5.51 14.59 2.02
CA GLY A 124 5.84 13.80 0.83
C GLY A 124 7.24 14.10 0.25
N ALA A 125 7.65 15.37 0.20
CA ALA A 125 8.99 15.76 -0.27
C ALA A 125 10.07 15.41 0.75
N LEU A 126 9.77 15.55 2.05
CA LEU A 126 10.65 15.17 3.14
C LEU A 126 10.94 13.65 3.12
N GLY A 127 9.92 12.82 2.96
CA GLY A 127 10.09 11.36 2.90
C GLY A 127 10.98 10.91 1.75
N ARG A 128 10.81 11.49 0.56
CA ARG A 128 11.72 11.28 -0.57
C ARG A 128 13.17 11.64 -0.22
N ASP A 129 13.39 12.81 0.37
CA ASP A 129 14.74 13.28 0.72
C ASP A 129 15.41 12.37 1.77
N LEU A 130 14.64 11.87 2.75
CA LEU A 130 15.11 10.90 3.74
C LEU A 130 15.54 9.59 3.08
N LEU A 131 14.67 9.01 2.24
CA LEU A 131 14.94 7.76 1.53
C LEU A 131 16.16 7.86 0.62
N ARG A 132 16.35 9.02 -0.03
CA ARG A 132 17.53 9.32 -0.84
C ARG A 132 18.81 9.31 0.01
N SER A 133 18.79 9.95 1.17
CA SER A 133 19.98 10.12 2.02
C SER A 133 20.43 8.82 2.71
N GLN A 134 19.49 7.91 2.98
CA GLN A 134 19.71 6.74 3.83
C GLN A 134 19.94 5.43 3.06
N HIS A 135 20.00 5.46 1.72
CA HIS A 135 20.24 4.27 0.87
C HIS A 135 19.31 3.08 1.22
N GLY A 136 18.04 3.36 1.50
CA GLY A 136 17.05 2.37 1.98
C GLY A 136 16.75 1.20 1.03
N ASP A 137 17.32 1.20 -0.17
CA ASP A 137 17.04 0.26 -1.24
C ASP A 137 17.79 -1.06 -1.10
N ALA A 138 18.91 -1.06 -0.37
CA ALA A 138 19.87 -2.17 -0.38
C ALA A 138 19.29 -3.52 0.09
N HIS A 139 18.23 -3.50 0.89
CA HIS A 139 17.66 -4.68 1.54
C HIS A 139 16.27 -5.08 1.03
N PHE A 140 15.76 -4.41 -0.02
CA PHE A 140 14.40 -4.66 -0.53
C PHE A 140 14.43 -5.16 -1.98
N PRO A 141 14.66 -6.47 -2.20
CA PRO A 141 14.87 -7.02 -3.55
C PRO A 141 13.67 -6.79 -4.48
N TRP A 142 12.45 -6.75 -3.93
CA TRP A 142 11.22 -6.55 -4.68
C TRP A 142 10.84 -5.08 -4.91
N LEU A 143 11.57 -4.13 -4.34
CA LEU A 143 11.29 -2.70 -4.51
C LEU A 143 11.37 -2.31 -5.97
N LYS A 144 12.40 -2.78 -6.68
CA LYS A 144 12.60 -2.50 -8.10
C LYS A 144 11.43 -3.00 -8.94
N ASP A 145 10.99 -4.24 -8.73
CA ASP A 145 9.90 -4.83 -9.50
C ASP A 145 8.57 -4.14 -9.20
N CYS A 146 8.29 -3.83 -7.93
CA CYS A 146 7.10 -3.06 -7.54
C CYS A 146 7.12 -1.64 -8.14
N LEU A 147 8.29 -1.00 -8.19
CA LEU A 147 8.48 0.31 -8.79
C LEU A 147 8.24 0.26 -10.31
N LEU A 148 8.81 -0.72 -11.01
CA LEU A 148 8.61 -0.88 -12.45
C LEU A 148 7.14 -1.13 -12.79
N ALA A 149 6.46 -2.00 -12.04
CA ALA A 149 5.03 -2.23 -12.21
C ALA A 149 4.19 -0.98 -11.94
N SER A 150 4.62 -0.11 -11.01
CA SER A 150 3.93 1.15 -10.74
C SER A 150 4.15 2.20 -11.84
N ILE A 151 5.35 2.24 -12.43
CA ILE A 151 5.72 3.20 -13.48
C ILE A 151 4.82 3.07 -14.71
N GLU A 152 4.32 1.86 -15.02
CA GLU A 152 3.41 1.61 -16.15
C GLU A 152 2.12 2.45 -16.10
N PHE A 153 1.71 2.91 -14.92
CA PHE A 153 0.49 3.71 -14.74
C PHE A 153 0.73 5.23 -14.79
N PHE A 154 1.98 5.68 -14.93
CA PHE A 154 2.30 7.10 -15.02
C PHE A 154 2.41 7.57 -16.48
N ALA A 155 1.90 8.77 -16.74
CA ALA A 155 2.12 9.42 -18.03
C ALA A 155 3.62 9.73 -18.22
N PRO A 156 4.17 9.63 -19.45
CA PRO A 156 5.59 9.87 -19.71
C PRO A 156 6.10 11.22 -19.18
N LYS A 157 5.25 12.25 -19.20
CA LYS A 157 5.57 13.59 -18.68
C LYS A 157 5.89 13.60 -17.19
N VAL A 158 5.26 12.74 -16.39
CA VAL A 158 5.54 12.64 -14.94
C VAL A 158 6.94 12.08 -14.71
N LEU A 159 7.37 11.13 -15.55
CA LEU A 159 8.68 10.50 -15.47
C LEU A 159 9.83 11.41 -15.90
N ASP A 160 9.52 12.55 -16.54
CA ASP A 160 10.50 13.41 -17.19
C ASP A 160 10.89 14.67 -16.38
N THR A 161 10.57 14.71 -15.09
CA THR A 161 10.93 15.85 -14.24
C THR A 161 12.43 15.85 -13.92
N PRO A 162 13.06 17.04 -13.80
CA PRO A 162 14.47 17.14 -13.39
C PRO A 162 14.77 16.41 -12.07
N GLU A 163 13.83 16.47 -11.12
CA GLU A 163 13.93 15.81 -9.83
C GLU A 163 14.00 14.28 -9.99
N LEU A 164 13.07 13.66 -10.74
CA LEU A 164 13.07 12.21 -10.96
C LEU A 164 14.30 11.76 -11.73
N ARG A 165 14.72 12.51 -12.77
CA ARG A 165 15.95 12.21 -13.51
C ARG A 165 17.17 12.18 -12.60
N THR A 166 17.27 13.12 -11.65
CA THR A 166 18.37 13.16 -10.66
C THR A 166 18.35 11.91 -9.77
N LEU A 167 17.20 11.55 -9.22
CA LEU A 167 17.07 10.37 -8.35
C LEU A 167 17.38 9.07 -9.08
N LEU A 168 16.96 8.96 -10.35
CA LEU A 168 17.27 7.81 -11.22
C LEU A 168 18.77 7.70 -11.51
N GLN A 169 19.46 8.81 -11.77
CA GLN A 169 20.91 8.83 -11.98
C GLN A 169 21.69 8.40 -10.74
N GLU A 170 21.17 8.71 -9.56
CA GLU A 170 21.74 8.30 -8.27
C GLU A 170 21.40 6.87 -7.89
N GLY A 171 20.49 6.21 -8.60
CA GLY A 171 20.01 4.87 -8.28
C GLY A 171 19.20 4.79 -6.99
N ALA A 172 18.64 5.91 -6.52
CA ALA A 172 17.86 6.00 -5.28
C ALA A 172 16.40 5.57 -5.51
N LEU A 173 16.17 4.26 -5.66
CA LEU A 173 14.89 3.67 -6.05
C LEU A 173 13.74 4.00 -5.08
N ALA A 174 13.96 3.97 -3.77
CA ALA A 174 12.91 4.32 -2.79
C ALA A 174 12.57 5.81 -2.87
N ALA A 175 13.55 6.67 -3.16
CA ALA A 175 13.29 8.08 -3.38
C ALA A 175 12.51 8.31 -4.68
N VAL A 176 12.85 7.60 -5.76
CA VAL A 176 12.06 7.60 -7.01
C VAL A 176 10.62 7.18 -6.72
N ALA A 177 10.43 6.08 -6.01
CA ALA A 177 9.12 5.58 -5.60
C ALA A 177 8.33 6.62 -4.79
N ALA A 178 8.96 7.26 -3.80
CA ALA A 178 8.34 8.29 -2.98
C ALA A 178 7.89 9.50 -3.80
N GLU A 179 8.70 9.94 -4.77
CA GLU A 179 8.36 11.06 -5.65
C GLU A 179 7.20 10.72 -6.59
N LEU A 180 7.18 9.51 -7.16
CA LEU A 180 6.06 9.04 -7.98
C LEU A 180 4.76 8.94 -7.17
N LEU A 181 4.82 8.37 -5.97
CA LEU A 181 3.66 8.28 -5.07
C LEU A 181 3.17 9.66 -4.63
N ARG A 182 4.07 10.63 -4.44
CA ARG A 182 3.71 12.04 -4.18
C ARG A 182 2.95 12.65 -5.36
N CYS A 183 3.39 12.41 -6.60
CA CYS A 183 2.67 12.82 -7.80
C CYS A 183 1.29 12.17 -7.88
N PHE A 184 1.21 10.85 -7.67
CA PHE A 184 -0.06 10.13 -7.67
C PHE A 184 -1.02 10.62 -6.59
N ARG A 185 -0.52 10.86 -5.36
CA ARG A 185 -1.32 11.45 -4.28
C ARG A 185 -1.87 12.81 -4.66
N ASN A 186 -1.11 13.63 -5.38
CA ASN A 186 -1.61 14.92 -5.84
C ASN A 186 -2.73 14.74 -6.86
N ASP A 187 -2.62 13.78 -7.78
CA ASP A 187 -3.69 13.47 -8.72
C ASP A 187 -4.96 12.98 -8.01
N VAL A 188 -4.81 12.14 -6.97
CA VAL A 188 -5.93 11.72 -6.09
C VAL A 188 -6.57 12.93 -5.41
N ALA A 189 -5.76 13.78 -4.76
CA ALA A 189 -6.24 14.92 -3.98
C ALA A 189 -6.92 16.00 -4.84
N HIS A 190 -6.47 16.18 -6.08
CA HIS A 190 -7.04 17.14 -7.03
C HIS A 190 -8.12 16.54 -7.94
N GLY A 191 -8.47 15.25 -7.77
CA GLY A 191 -9.46 14.57 -8.60
C GLY A 191 -9.06 14.50 -10.08
N SER A 192 -7.76 14.50 -10.37
CA SER A 192 -7.21 14.46 -11.73
C SER A 192 -7.11 13.03 -12.29
N LEU A 193 -7.39 12.02 -11.46
CA LEU A 193 -7.47 10.64 -11.91
C LEU A 193 -8.66 10.44 -12.85
N ALA A 194 -8.40 9.79 -13.99
CA ALA A 194 -9.47 9.26 -14.82
C ALA A 194 -10.33 8.29 -14.01
N ARG A 195 -11.65 8.50 -14.07
CA ARG A 195 -12.64 7.59 -13.49
C ARG A 195 -12.80 6.40 -14.43
N PRO A 196 -12.94 5.17 -13.90
CA PRO A 196 -13.25 4.02 -14.73
C PRO A 196 -14.62 4.24 -15.39
N HIS A 197 -14.78 3.70 -16.60
CA HIS A 197 -16.03 3.70 -17.33
C HIS A 197 -16.28 2.28 -17.86
N PRO A 198 -17.52 1.78 -17.83
CA PRO A 198 -17.85 0.52 -18.51
C PRO A 198 -17.69 0.76 -20.02
N GLU A 199 -16.60 0.29 -20.64
CA GLU A 199 -16.40 0.42 -22.10
C GLU A 199 -17.10 -0.69 -22.88
N ASP A 200 -17.07 -1.92 -22.36
CA ASP A 200 -17.73 -3.11 -22.92
C ASP A 200 -18.46 -3.85 -21.80
N TRP A 201 -19.76 -3.61 -21.64
CA TRP A 201 -20.60 -4.22 -20.60
C TRP A 201 -21.73 -5.06 -21.21
N GLY A 202 -22.06 -6.17 -20.52
CA GLY A 202 -23.18 -7.04 -20.90
C GLY A 202 -22.78 -8.49 -21.20
N LYS A 203 -23.76 -9.26 -21.70
CA LYS A 203 -23.58 -10.69 -21.98
C LYS A 203 -22.57 -10.91 -23.11
N GLY A 204 -21.47 -11.57 -22.79
CA GLY A 204 -20.39 -11.89 -23.73
C GLY A 204 -19.22 -10.91 -23.72
N SER A 205 -19.25 -9.90 -22.85
CA SER A 205 -18.10 -9.02 -22.64
C SER A 205 -16.90 -9.82 -22.10
N GLU A 206 -15.72 -9.58 -22.68
CA GLU A 206 -14.44 -10.06 -22.17
C GLU A 206 -13.85 -9.11 -21.11
N TYR A 207 -14.49 -7.97 -20.86
CA TYR A 207 -14.03 -6.97 -19.90
C TYR A 207 -14.07 -7.53 -18.47
N ARG A 208 -12.89 -7.59 -17.85
CA ARG A 208 -12.75 -8.03 -16.47
C ARG A 208 -12.53 -6.81 -15.61
N ILE A 209 -13.53 -6.48 -14.81
CA ILE A 209 -13.51 -5.34 -13.87
C ILE A 209 -12.29 -5.43 -12.92
N ASP A 210 -11.81 -6.64 -12.60
CA ASP A 210 -10.63 -6.86 -11.76
C ASP A 210 -9.30 -6.49 -12.48
N GLU A 211 -9.33 -6.26 -13.79
CA GLU A 211 -8.18 -5.93 -14.64
C GLU A 211 -8.21 -4.46 -15.12
N GLU A 212 -9.18 -3.67 -14.65
CA GLU A 212 -9.34 -2.25 -14.99
C GLU A 212 -8.12 -1.42 -14.54
N PRO A 213 -7.37 -0.78 -15.46
CA PRO A 213 -6.17 0.00 -15.12
C PRO A 213 -6.40 1.11 -14.10
N ALA A 214 -7.58 1.77 -14.12
CA ALA A 214 -7.94 2.80 -13.17
C ALA A 214 -8.11 2.27 -11.73
N ILE A 215 -8.28 0.96 -11.54
CA ILE A 215 -8.36 0.28 -10.26
C ILE A 215 -7.01 -0.35 -9.91
N LEU A 216 -6.39 -1.07 -10.85
CA LEU A 216 -5.11 -1.78 -10.64
C LEU A 216 -3.99 -0.86 -10.15
N LYS A 217 -3.91 0.37 -10.66
CA LYS A 217 -2.89 1.34 -10.21
C LYS A 217 -2.88 1.56 -8.70
N PHE A 218 -4.04 1.53 -8.04
CA PHE A 218 -4.11 1.67 -6.58
C PHE A 218 -3.42 0.51 -5.86
N ARG A 219 -3.57 -0.72 -6.35
CA ARG A 219 -2.88 -1.89 -5.80
C ARG A 219 -1.37 -1.72 -5.87
N HIS A 220 -0.84 -1.40 -7.06
CA HIS A 220 0.60 -1.24 -7.26
C HIS A 220 1.17 -0.08 -6.44
N HIS A 221 0.50 1.07 -6.44
CA HIS A 221 0.92 2.22 -5.65
C HIS A 221 0.82 1.97 -4.16
N THR A 222 -0.20 1.26 -3.68
CA THR A 222 -0.32 0.89 -2.27
C THR A 222 0.77 -0.09 -1.87
N ARG A 223 1.06 -1.12 -2.69
CA ARG A 223 2.20 -2.02 -2.44
C ARG A 223 3.50 -1.25 -2.27
N LEU A 224 3.78 -0.36 -3.22
CA LEU A 224 5.00 0.44 -3.20
C LEU A 224 5.06 1.30 -1.95
N LEU A 225 3.95 1.93 -1.58
CA LEU A 225 3.81 2.74 -0.37
C LEU A 225 4.05 1.94 0.93
N LEU A 226 3.54 0.72 1.03
CA LEU A 226 3.79 -0.16 2.18
C LEU A 226 5.26 -0.57 2.28
N LEU A 227 5.94 -0.82 1.15
CA LEU A 227 7.38 -1.04 1.15
C LEU A 227 8.14 0.18 1.66
N LEU A 228 7.74 1.39 1.28
CA LEU A 228 8.35 2.62 1.78
C LEU A 228 8.11 2.82 3.28
N ILE A 229 6.92 2.51 3.80
CA ILE A 229 6.64 2.52 5.25
C ILE A 229 7.60 1.56 5.95
N GLN A 230 7.74 0.34 5.45
CA GLN A 230 8.63 -0.67 6.00
C GLN A 230 10.09 -0.20 6.03
N ILE A 231 10.57 0.44 4.96
CA ILE A 231 11.91 1.04 4.88
C ILE A 231 12.07 2.15 5.92
N MET A 232 11.09 3.06 6.04
CA MET A 232 11.13 4.16 7.01
C MET A 232 11.17 3.66 8.46
N ILE A 233 10.38 2.62 8.78
CA ILE A 233 10.36 1.99 10.11
C ILE A 233 11.74 1.40 10.45
N LEU A 234 12.42 0.78 9.48
CA LEU A 234 13.77 0.26 9.69
C LEU A 234 14.82 1.37 9.88
N GLN A 235 14.53 2.57 9.38
CA GLN A 235 15.43 3.72 9.44
C GLN A 235 15.27 4.58 10.69
N THR A 236 14.21 4.39 11.48
CA THR A 236 14.05 5.15 12.73
C THR A 236 15.06 4.68 13.80
N ASN A 237 15.72 5.63 14.47
CA ASN A 237 16.77 5.35 15.45
C ASN A 237 16.29 4.49 16.64
N ALA A 238 15.02 4.61 17.03
CA ALA A 238 14.41 3.80 18.09
C ALA A 238 14.38 2.30 17.72
N THR A 239 14.06 1.99 16.46
CA THR A 239 14.01 0.62 15.94
C THR A 239 15.40 -0.01 15.86
N LEU A 240 16.45 0.73 15.48
CA LEU A 240 17.80 0.14 15.42
C LEU A 240 18.32 -0.33 16.78
N VAL A 241 17.93 0.33 17.88
CA VAL A 241 18.31 -0.06 19.24
C VAL A 241 17.43 -1.19 19.78
N GLU A 242 16.12 -1.17 19.53
CA GLU A 242 15.20 -2.20 20.03
C GLU A 242 15.21 -3.48 19.17
N LEU A 243 15.33 -3.37 17.84
CA LEU A 243 15.38 -4.52 16.93
C LEU A 243 16.72 -5.25 16.96
N SER A 244 17.77 -4.64 17.49
CA SER A 244 19.09 -5.26 17.67
C SER A 244 19.21 -6.08 18.95
N GLN A 245 18.23 -6.01 19.86
CA GLN A 245 18.19 -6.86 21.05
C GLN A 245 17.67 -8.25 20.69
N VAL A 246 18.61 -9.18 20.49
CA VAL A 246 18.33 -10.59 20.19
C VAL A 246 18.01 -11.33 21.49
N SER A 247 16.88 -12.06 21.54
CA SER A 247 16.71 -13.15 22.51
C SER A 247 17.39 -14.42 21.95
N GLU A 248 18.04 -15.22 22.81
CA GLU A 248 18.75 -16.42 22.36
C GLU A 248 17.84 -17.33 21.49
N GLY A 249 18.24 -17.55 20.24
CA GLY A 249 17.56 -18.48 19.32
C GLY A 249 16.55 -17.87 18.33
N TRP A 250 16.36 -16.54 18.30
CA TRP A 250 15.39 -15.89 17.41
C TRP A 250 16.07 -15.05 16.32
N ALA A 251 15.42 -14.93 15.15
CA ALA A 251 15.86 -14.01 14.11
C ALA A 251 15.77 -12.56 14.63
N PRO A 252 16.73 -11.68 14.27
CA PRO A 252 16.65 -10.25 14.57
C PRO A 252 15.29 -9.70 14.13
N ALA A 253 14.67 -8.87 14.98
CA ALA A 253 13.37 -8.28 14.65
C ALA A 253 13.45 -7.43 13.36
N ALA A 254 14.62 -6.88 13.04
CA ALA A 254 14.89 -6.22 11.77
C ALA A 254 14.72 -7.15 10.56
N ASP A 255 15.15 -8.42 10.65
CA ASP A 255 15.01 -9.39 9.58
C ASP A 255 13.54 -9.77 9.35
N VAL A 256 12.77 -9.89 10.45
CA VAL A 256 11.31 -10.08 10.39
C VAL A 256 10.64 -8.88 9.71
N VAL A 257 11.03 -7.66 10.12
CA VAL A 257 10.50 -6.44 9.51
C VAL A 257 10.91 -6.34 8.05
N MET A 258 12.10 -6.79 7.63
CA MET A 258 12.50 -6.82 6.21
C MET A 258 11.69 -7.82 5.38
N GLN A 259 11.16 -8.89 5.99
CA GLN A 259 10.46 -9.96 5.27
C GLN A 259 8.93 -9.82 5.27
N LEU A 260 8.36 -8.76 5.88
CA LEU A 260 6.90 -8.62 6.01
C LEU A 260 6.14 -8.68 4.67
N HIS A 261 6.78 -8.35 3.56
CA HIS A 261 6.18 -8.35 2.21
C HIS A 261 6.36 -9.67 1.43
N GLY A 262 7.25 -10.56 1.88
CA GLY A 262 7.56 -11.83 1.23
C GLY A 262 6.79 -13.00 1.83
N ARG A 263 6.56 -14.05 1.02
CA ARG A 263 6.12 -15.35 1.52
C ARG A 263 7.25 -16.03 2.27
N ASP A 264 6.93 -16.68 3.37
CA ASP A 264 7.91 -17.48 4.10
C ASP A 264 8.35 -18.65 3.22
N ARG A 265 9.67 -18.85 3.08
CA ARG A 265 10.25 -19.83 2.14
C ARG A 265 9.84 -21.28 2.43
N ASP A 266 9.34 -21.54 3.64
CA ASP A 266 9.06 -22.89 4.15
C ASP A 266 7.56 -23.23 4.20
N GLU A 267 6.66 -22.30 3.84
CA GLU A 267 5.22 -22.59 3.73
C GLU A 267 4.91 -23.21 2.35
N HIS A 268 5.10 -24.53 2.25
CA HIS A 268 4.48 -25.31 1.19
C HIS A 268 2.96 -25.35 1.44
N ASP A 269 2.25 -24.45 0.75
CA ASP A 269 0.79 -24.33 0.67
C ASP A 269 0.12 -25.66 0.26
N GLU A 270 -0.44 -26.40 1.24
CA GLU A 270 -1.74 -27.08 1.12
C GLU A 270 -2.41 -27.00 2.51
N ASP A 271 -3.54 -26.27 2.60
CA ASP A 271 -4.47 -26.26 3.75
C ASP A 271 -4.16 -25.42 5.01
N ALA A 272 -3.62 -24.20 4.90
CA ALA A 272 -3.69 -23.25 6.04
C ALA A 272 -5.10 -22.62 6.15
N PRO A 273 -5.89 -22.89 7.21
CA PRO A 273 -7.22 -22.31 7.37
C PRO A 273 -7.13 -20.79 7.55
N GLU A 274 -8.08 -20.08 6.91
CA GLU A 274 -8.23 -18.61 6.78
C GLU A 274 -8.25 -17.80 8.10
N LEU A 275 -7.97 -18.42 9.26
CA LEU A 275 -8.04 -17.81 10.58
C LEU A 275 -6.95 -18.26 11.58
N ALA A 276 -5.98 -19.08 11.17
CA ALA A 276 -4.78 -19.27 11.99
C ALA A 276 -3.77 -18.16 11.65
N LEU A 277 -4.05 -16.94 12.15
CA LEU A 277 -3.02 -15.90 12.30
C LEU A 277 -1.94 -16.45 13.24
N GLY A 278 -1.01 -17.24 12.69
CA GLY A 278 0.32 -17.41 13.22
C GLY A 278 0.92 -16.01 13.25
N THR A 279 0.68 -15.30 14.36
CA THR A 279 1.24 -13.99 14.59
C THR A 279 2.75 -14.20 14.51
N PRO A 280 3.49 -13.46 13.67
CA PRO A 280 4.92 -13.39 13.84
C PRO A 280 5.13 -12.80 15.24
N ARG A 281 5.37 -13.69 16.22
CA ARG A 281 5.72 -13.27 17.57
C ARG A 281 7.14 -12.78 17.47
N ILE A 282 7.29 -11.47 17.30
CA ILE A 282 8.58 -10.84 17.52
C ILE A 282 8.83 -10.95 19.02
N SER A 283 9.62 -11.95 19.42
CA SER A 283 10.03 -12.09 20.80
C SER A 283 11.16 -11.10 21.04
N PHE A 284 10.89 -10.06 21.82
CA PHE A 284 11.92 -9.16 22.30
C PHE A 284 12.22 -9.52 23.76
N SER A 285 13.50 -9.52 24.14
CA SER A 285 13.91 -9.73 25.52
C SER A 285 13.55 -8.50 26.37
N VAL A 286 12.87 -8.69 27.49
CA VAL A 286 12.61 -7.62 28.48
C VAL A 286 13.70 -7.71 29.54
N TYR A 287 14.49 -6.65 29.70
CA TYR A 287 15.39 -6.47 30.84
C TYR A 287 14.85 -5.37 31.77
#